data_AF-A0A6B3HJT8-F1
#
_entry.id   AF-A0A6B3HJT8-F1
#
_cell.length_a   1.000
_cell.length_b   1.000
_cell.length_c   1.000
_cell.angle_alpha   90.00
_cell.angle_beta   90.00
_cell.angle_gamma   90.00
#
_symmetry.space_group_name_H-M   'P 1'
#
loop_
_entity.id
_entity.type
_entity.pdbx_description
1 polymer ?
#
loop_
_entity_poly.entity_id
_entity_poly.type
_entity_poly.pdbx_seq_one_letter_code
_entity_poly.pdbx_strand_id
1 'polypeptide(L)'
;PVFLTPGREEVLLSGALADVVSPVALDEFAELPDLWWPEDRAWCVGGDVDLTSTYVGGSPELIAELSAAPCLEAYPVGPHDLVG
;
A
#
# COMPACT_ATOMS: atom_id res chain seq x y z
N PRO A 1 13.79 -7.15 10.12
CA PRO A 1 13.87 -8.51 9.52
C PRO A 1 13.90 -8.38 8.00
N VAL A 2 14.41 -9.36 7.24
CA VAL A 2 14.40 -9.29 5.77
C VAL A 2 13.53 -10.42 5.22
N PHE A 3 12.73 -10.16 4.19
CA PHE A 3 11.96 -11.17 3.47
C PHE A 3 12.18 -11.04 1.95
N LEU A 4 11.85 -12.09 1.19
CA LEU A 4 12.10 -12.13 -0.24
C LEU A 4 10.80 -11.92 -1.02
N THR A 5 10.86 -11.05 -2.01
CA THR A 5 9.87 -10.94 -3.10
C THR A 5 10.58 -11.25 -4.42
N PRO A 6 9.85 -11.49 -5.52
CA PRO A 6 10.48 -11.85 -6.80
C PRO A 6 11.51 -10.80 -7.25
N GLY A 7 12.80 -11.15 -7.19
CA GLY A 7 13.89 -10.30 -7.66
C GLY A 7 14.43 -9.28 -6.66
N ARG A 8 13.97 -9.25 -5.40
CA ARG A 8 14.47 -8.30 -4.38
C ARG A 8 14.39 -8.83 -2.95
N GLU A 9 15.18 -8.20 -2.09
CA GLU A 9 15.16 -8.40 -0.64
C GLU A 9 14.49 -7.20 0.01
N GLU A 10 13.49 -7.45 0.84
CA GLU A 10 12.68 -6.43 1.48
C GLU A 10 13.00 -6.30 2.95
N VAL A 11 13.16 -5.08 3.45
CA VAL A 11 13.35 -4.83 4.88
C VAL A 11 12.01 -4.61 5.55
N LEU A 12 11.67 -5.48 6.50
CA LEU A 12 10.51 -5.31 7.37
C LEU A 12 10.86 -4.40 8.56
N LEU A 13 10.19 -3.25 8.58
CA LEU A 13 10.15 -2.30 9.68
C LEU A 13 8.81 -2.41 10.43
N SER A 14 8.79 -2.07 11.71
CA SER A 14 7.58 -2.09 12.55
C SER A 14 7.60 -0.93 13.55
N GLY A 15 6.48 -0.26 13.73
CA GLY A 15 6.33 0.87 14.65
C GLY A 15 4.87 1.24 14.86
N ALA A 16 4.60 2.26 15.68
CA ALA A 16 3.24 2.73 15.86
C ALA A 16 2.81 3.56 14.64
N LEU A 17 1.51 3.53 14.31
CA LEU A 17 0.94 4.36 13.25
C LEU A 17 1.23 5.86 13.49
N ALA A 18 1.27 6.27 14.76
CA ALA A 18 1.57 7.65 15.15
C ALA A 18 3.02 8.08 14.86
N ASP A 19 3.93 7.13 14.66
CA ASP A 19 5.33 7.41 14.33
C ASP A 19 5.52 7.62 12.82
N VAL A 20 4.48 7.37 12.01
CA VAL A 20 4.57 7.50 10.56
C VAL A 20 4.49 8.97 10.15
N VAL A 21 5.49 9.37 9.37
CA VAL A 21 5.55 10.69 8.76
C VAL A 21 4.82 10.72 7.42
N SER A 22 4.36 11.91 7.04
CA SER A 22 3.76 12.09 5.72
C SER A 22 4.85 11.98 4.64
N PRO A 23 4.64 11.21 3.55
CA PRO A 23 5.63 11.08 2.48
C PRO A 23 5.96 12.42 1.82
N VAL A 24 5.01 13.37 1.79
CA VAL A 24 5.27 14.73 1.25
C VAL A 24 6.21 15.57 2.10
N ALA A 25 6.51 15.15 3.33
CA ALA A 25 7.47 15.81 4.21
C ALA A 25 8.90 15.24 4.04
N LEU A 26 9.06 14.18 3.25
CA LEU A 26 10.35 13.56 2.98
C LEU A 26 11.01 14.17 1.74
N ASP A 27 12.31 13.88 1.59
CA ASP A 27 13.03 14.14 0.35
C ASP A 27 12.35 13.41 -0.83
N GLU A 28 12.38 14.00 -2.03
CA GLU A 28 11.70 13.44 -3.20
C GLU A 28 12.27 12.08 -3.63
N PHE A 29 13.51 11.76 -3.21
CA PHE A 29 14.17 10.48 -3.46
C PHE A 29 14.17 9.56 -2.24
N ALA A 30 13.42 9.89 -1.18
CA ALA A 30 13.29 9.01 -0.04
C ALA A 30 12.56 7.71 -0.45
N GLU A 31 13.14 6.58 -0.08
CA GLU A 31 12.50 5.28 -0.27
C GLU A 31 11.27 5.19 0.64
N LEU A 32 10.11 5.04 0.02
CA LEU A 32 8.85 4.77 0.70
C LEU A 32 8.64 3.26 0.81
N PRO A 33 7.89 2.78 1.82
CA PRO A 33 7.61 1.36 1.93
C PRO A 33 6.79 0.88 0.73
N ASP A 34 7.26 -0.16 0.05
CA ASP A 34 6.55 -0.79 -1.07
C ASP A 34 5.25 -1.46 -0.61
N LEU A 35 5.25 -1.98 0.63
CA LEU A 35 4.12 -2.65 1.27
C LEU A 35 3.92 -2.17 2.71
N TRP A 36 2.66 -1.99 3.11
CA TRP A 36 2.28 -1.63 4.48
C TRP A 36 1.01 -2.37 4.89
N TRP A 37 1.01 -3.00 6.08
CA TRP A 37 -0.18 -3.51 6.75
C TRP A 37 -0.13 -3.31 8.29
N PRO A 38 -1.28 -3.29 9.00
CA PRO A 38 -1.35 -3.33 10.46
C PRO A 38 -1.08 -4.75 10.99
N GLU A 39 -0.77 -4.88 12.29
CA GLU A 39 -0.45 -6.18 12.91
C GLU A 39 -1.55 -7.24 12.73
N ASP A 40 -2.82 -6.82 12.78
CA ASP A 40 -3.99 -7.69 12.61
C ASP A 40 -4.31 -8.05 11.14
N ARG A 41 -3.56 -7.47 10.18
CA ARG A 41 -3.74 -7.64 8.73
C ARG A 41 -5.15 -7.29 8.23
N ALA A 42 -5.84 -6.36 8.90
CA ALA A 42 -7.17 -5.93 8.49
C ALA A 42 -7.18 -5.23 7.11
N TRP A 43 -6.04 -4.69 6.68
CA TRP A 43 -5.84 -4.10 5.36
C TRP A 43 -4.37 -4.19 4.92
N CYS A 44 -4.09 -3.94 3.65
CA CYS A 44 -2.74 -3.73 3.15
C CYS A 44 -2.72 -2.65 2.05
N VAL A 45 -1.59 -1.97 1.90
CA VAL A 45 -1.31 -1.06 0.79
C VAL A 45 -0.08 -1.56 0.07
N GLY A 46 -0.12 -1.58 -1.26
CA GLY A 46 1.01 -1.87 -2.13
C GLY A 46 1.19 -0.76 -3.16
N GLY A 47 2.37 -0.15 -3.18
CA GLY A 47 2.73 0.95 -4.08
C GLY A 47 4.07 0.73 -4.77
N ASP A 48 4.48 -0.52 -4.92
CA ASP A 48 5.75 -0.95 -5.48
C ASP A 48 5.99 -0.43 -6.90
N VAL A 49 7.26 -0.23 -7.27
CA VAL A 49 7.70 0.30 -8.57
C VAL A 49 7.24 -0.51 -9.78
N ASP A 50 6.94 -1.81 -9.61
CA ASP A 50 6.41 -2.65 -10.69
C ASP A 50 4.89 -2.52 -10.88
N LEU A 51 4.19 -1.87 -9.95
CA LEU A 51 2.74 -1.69 -10.00
C LEU A 51 2.38 -0.44 -10.80
N THR A 52 1.34 -0.55 -11.62
CA THR A 52 0.82 0.57 -12.41
C THR A 52 -0.09 1.50 -11.61
N SER A 53 -0.40 1.14 -10.36
CA SER A 53 -1.29 1.88 -9.45
C SER A 53 -0.99 1.48 -8.01
N THR A 54 -1.46 2.29 -7.06
CA THR A 54 -1.49 1.90 -5.66
C THR A 54 -2.66 0.96 -5.41
N TYR A 55 -2.37 -0.21 -4.86
CA TYR A 55 -3.37 -1.21 -4.48
C TYR A 55 -3.66 -1.11 -2.99
N VAL A 56 -4.94 -1.15 -2.64
CA VAL A 56 -5.39 -1.30 -1.25
C VAL A 56 -6.23 -2.56 -1.14
N GLY A 57 -5.81 -3.48 -0.28
CA GLY A 57 -6.56 -4.68 0.09
C GLY A 57 -7.21 -4.51 1.45
N GLY A 58 -8.42 -5.02 1.62
CA GLY A 58 -9.15 -4.92 2.89
C GLY A 58 -10.54 -5.50 2.79
N SER A 59 -11.40 -5.19 3.76
CA SER A 59 -12.79 -5.62 3.74
C SER A 59 -13.59 -4.91 2.63
N PRO A 60 -14.70 -5.50 2.14
CA PRO A 60 -15.56 -4.85 1.15
C PRO A 60 -16.05 -3.46 1.59
N GLU A 61 -16.29 -3.26 2.89
CA GLU A 61 -16.72 -1.98 3.46
C GLU A 61 -15.62 -0.93 3.32
N LEU A 62 -14.37 -1.28 3.66
CA LEU A 62 -13.21 -0.40 3.48
C LEU A 62 -13.01 -0.02 2.01
N ILE A 63 -13.12 -0.99 1.10
CA ILE A 63 -12.98 -0.71 -0.34
C ILE A 63 -14.10 0.21 -0.83
N ALA A 64 -15.33 0.00 -0.38
CA ALA A 64 -16.46 0.86 -0.72
C ALA A 64 -16.26 2.30 -0.23
N GLU A 65 -15.75 2.48 0.99
CA GLU A 65 -15.43 3.80 1.54
C GLU A 65 -14.35 4.53 0.73
N LEU A 66 -13.27 3.82 0.34
CA LEU A 66 -12.21 4.39 -0.49
C LEU A 66 -12.69 4.77 -1.89
N SER A 67 -13.47 3.91 -2.54
CA SER A 67 -14.06 4.20 -3.86
C SER A 67 -15.08 5.35 -3.83
N ALA A 68 -15.67 5.63 -2.67
CA ALA A 68 -16.59 6.75 -2.49
C ALA A 68 -15.89 8.07 -2.13
N ALA A 69 -14.59 8.05 -1.81
CA ALA A 69 -13.84 9.23 -1.40
C ALA A 69 -13.60 10.16 -2.60
N PRO A 70 -14.11 11.41 -2.60
CA PRO A 70 -14.09 12.28 -3.78
C PRO A 70 -12.68 12.79 -4.14
N CYS A 71 -11.71 12.64 -3.24
CA CYS A 71 -10.31 13.00 -3.47
C CYS A 71 -9.48 11.85 -4.06
N LEU A 72 -10.03 10.66 -4.19
CA LEU A 72 -9.34 9.48 -4.71
C LEU A 72 -9.97 9.05 -6.03
N GLU A 73 -9.11 8.79 -7.02
CA GLU A 73 -9.49 7.94 -8.13
C GLU A 73 -9.26 6.49 -7.71
N ALA A 74 -10.33 5.77 -7.40
CA ALA A 74 -10.24 4.40 -6.90
C ALA A 74 -11.34 3.52 -7.49
N TYR A 75 -10.95 2.34 -7.97
CA TYR A 75 -11.86 1.35 -8.56
C TYR A 75 -11.70 0.01 -7.83
N PRO A 76 -12.80 -0.71 -7.54
CA PRO A 76 -12.69 -2.07 -7.03
C PRO A 76 -12.11 -2.97 -8.12
N VAL A 77 -11.15 -3.81 -7.74
CA VAL A 77 -10.48 -4.76 -8.63
C VAL A 77 -10.39 -6.13 -7.99
N GLY A 78 -10.53 -7.16 -8.80
CA GLY A 78 -10.31 -8.55 -8.44
C GLY A 78 -8.92 -9.05 -8.84
N PRO A 79 -8.48 -10.20 -8.31
CA PRO A 79 -7.15 -10.78 -8.61
C PRO A 79 -6.90 -11.16 -10.07
N HIS A 80 -7.96 -11.17 -10.89
CA HIS A 80 -7.93 -11.55 -12.30
C HIS A 80 -8.26 -10.37 -13.22
N ASP A 81 -8.49 -9.20 -12.66
CA ASP A 81 -8.72 -8.00 -13.46
C ASP A 81 -7.39 -7.56 -14.05
N LEU A 82 -7.43 -7.25 -15.34
CA LEU A 82 -6.27 -6.72 -16.05
C LEU A 82 -6.20 -5.22 -15.79
N VAL A 83 -5.03 -4.78 -15.33
CA VAL A 83 -4.67 -3.37 -15.23
C VAL A 83 -4.08 -2.99 -16.58
N GLY A 84 -4.71 -2.05 -17.27
CA GLY A 84 -4.34 -1.59 -18.61
C GLY A 84 -4.01 -0.12 -18.63
#